data_AF-F1YZT9-F1
#
_entry.id   AF-F1YZT9-F1
#
_cell.length_a   1.000
_cell.length_b   1.000
_cell.length_c   1.000
_cell.angle_alpha   90.00
_cell.angle_beta   90.00
_cell.angle_gamma   90.00
#
_symmetry.space_group_name_H-M   'P 1'
#
loop_
_entity.id
_entity.type
_entity.pdbx_description
1 polymer ?
#
loop_
_entity_poly.entity_id
_entity_poly.type
_entity_poly.pdbx_seq_one_letter_code
_entity_poly.pdbx_strand_id
1 'polypeptide(L)'
;MISNKKKRAVLFLVFFICVLSFCLKPNNFYQSIKIKNIPTKIKQSYSVGDKVTFNFKNSSPKLGTIYKIRRAHRKIHYSIFYRTGMHIVETEVEQSHIKNLTGHSAFKKNELVTIKDKAVINDGKISYFSSHQLYKIKNVQIFLKQGKVYTTYHLLAKNNKKTKVIDEEQLCKTYFVHFHSKTNQKANNKILNKAFSYANKHKQTDIFLPMGEYMIGSKYPKKDYFILPSNSSIIGNHTQLIIDNFSYWFGLATGPSPRDGVSNFELSHIQFRANNLKLGAQLLIMADHGNNWYIHHNTFKLVQKKGNHIFDLGSLQNSIFEYNQFVGYAPELTSIAKITADKNLHDYYAEAIQLDAAEKNGIWDAGLIKAIEPNYSIYNNFRFLSDHIVIKNNQFLPFINHQGKLIAYGASIGQHSSKVGHVVIEGNYFHKSLVNGFAHKQTWVLEPIHFPPSANSLVNNNVID
;
A
#
# COMPACT_ATOMS: atom_id res chain seq x y z
N MET A 1 -39.06 58.17 41.54
CA MET A 1 -38.12 57.21 40.93
C MET A 1 -38.82 55.86 40.77
N ILE A 2 -38.62 55.20 39.62
CA ILE A 2 -39.13 53.87 39.21
C ILE A 2 -40.64 53.85 38.86
N SER A 3 -41.07 54.17 37.64
CA SER A 3 -40.98 53.43 36.36
C SER A 3 -42.23 52.57 36.05
N ASN A 4 -43.14 53.22 35.33
CA ASN A 4 -44.26 52.71 34.55
C ASN A 4 -43.77 51.85 33.37
N LYS A 5 -44.05 50.54 33.32
CA LYS A 5 -43.90 49.74 32.06
C LYS A 5 -44.68 48.42 31.99
N LYS A 6 -45.85 48.28 32.64
CA LYS A 6 -46.67 47.05 32.53
C LYS A 6 -48.16 47.20 32.20
N LYS A 7 -48.65 48.39 31.83
CA LYS A 7 -50.08 48.58 31.50
C LYS A 7 -50.40 49.19 30.13
N ARG A 8 -49.42 49.31 29.22
CA ARG A 8 -49.65 49.81 27.83
C ARG A 8 -49.48 48.78 26.70
N ALA A 9 -49.11 47.52 27.00
CA ALA A 9 -48.93 46.49 25.97
C ALA A 9 -50.16 45.59 25.73
N VAL A 10 -51.17 45.63 26.61
CA VAL A 10 -52.36 44.76 26.52
C VAL A 10 -53.51 45.41 25.75
N LEU A 11 -53.52 46.74 25.62
CA LEU A 11 -54.59 47.45 24.91
C LEU A 11 -54.37 47.56 23.38
N PHE A 12 -53.13 47.37 22.90
CA PHE A 12 -52.81 47.47 21.46
C PHE A 12 -52.94 46.13 20.70
N LEU A 13 -52.97 44.99 21.40
CA LEU A 13 -53.09 43.66 20.77
C LEU A 13 -54.56 43.23 20.59
N VAL A 14 -55.48 43.74 21.41
CA VAL A 14 -56.91 43.39 21.34
C VAL A 14 -57.64 44.19 20.24
N PHE A 15 -57.14 45.38 19.88
CA PHE A 15 -57.75 46.20 18.82
C PHE A 15 -57.35 45.75 17.39
N PHE A 16 -56.25 45.01 17.22
CA PHE A 16 -55.80 44.52 15.91
C PHE A 16 -56.44 43.18 15.49
N ILE A 17 -56.96 42.40 16.45
CA ILE A 17 -57.61 41.10 16.17
C ILE A 17 -59.11 41.29 15.84
N CYS A 18 -59.75 42.36 16.32
CA CYS A 18 -61.16 42.63 16.05
C CYS A 18 -61.46 43.28 14.69
N VAL A 19 -60.47 43.87 14.01
CA VAL A 19 -60.69 44.55 12.70
C VAL A 19 -60.43 43.63 11.49
N LEU A 20 -59.77 42.48 11.66
CA LEU A 20 -59.62 41.48 10.59
C LEU A 20 -60.75 40.44 10.53
N SER A 21 -61.74 40.53 11.42
CA SER A 21 -62.86 39.56 11.49
C SER A 21 -64.12 40.00 10.73
N PHE A 22 -64.08 41.08 9.95
CA PHE A 22 -65.22 41.58 9.17
C PHE A 22 -64.80 41.92 7.73
N CYS A 23 -64.44 40.90 6.96
CA CYS A 23 -64.57 40.89 5.51
C CYS A 23 -64.18 39.50 4.98
N LEU A 24 -65.17 38.61 4.87
CA LEU A 24 -65.43 37.74 3.70
C LEU A 24 -66.41 36.63 4.12
N LYS A 25 -67.58 36.67 3.47
CA LYS A 25 -68.72 35.76 3.64
C LYS A 25 -68.47 34.38 2.97
N PRO A 26 -69.33 33.37 3.22
CA PRO A 26 -68.97 31.98 3.36
C PRO A 26 -69.13 31.19 2.06
N ASN A 27 -68.20 30.29 1.78
CA ASN A 27 -68.46 29.07 1.03
C ASN A 27 -67.32 28.07 1.28
N ASN A 28 -67.68 26.79 1.41
CA ASN A 28 -66.82 25.61 1.56
C ASN A 28 -66.48 25.17 3.00
N PHE A 29 -67.51 24.76 3.74
CA PHE A 29 -67.35 23.90 4.92
C PHE A 29 -67.64 22.43 4.58
N TYR A 30 -66.97 21.89 3.55
CA TYR A 30 -66.78 20.45 3.34
C TYR A 30 -65.51 20.28 2.50
N GLN A 31 -64.34 20.42 3.12
CA GLN A 31 -63.12 19.84 2.59
C GLN A 31 -62.49 18.93 3.63
N SER A 32 -62.54 17.65 3.29
CA SER A 32 -61.80 16.55 3.90
C SER A 32 -60.40 16.96 4.33
N ILE A 33 -60.17 16.99 5.64
CA ILE A 33 -58.83 16.80 6.17
C ILE A 33 -58.47 15.34 5.84
N LYS A 34 -57.78 15.13 4.71
CA LYS A 34 -57.04 13.90 4.45
C LYS A 34 -55.99 13.79 5.55
N ILE A 35 -56.30 13.03 6.59
CA ILE A 35 -55.33 12.50 7.52
C ILE A 35 -54.29 11.79 6.65
N LYS A 36 -53.08 12.34 6.56
CA LYS A 36 -51.93 11.68 5.93
C LYS A 36 -51.84 10.27 6.52
N ASN A 37 -51.91 9.27 5.63
CA ASN A 37 -51.68 7.87 5.95
C ASN A 37 -50.47 7.73 6.88
N ILE A 38 -50.74 7.51 8.17
CA ILE A 38 -49.75 7.02 9.11
C ILE A 38 -49.33 5.64 8.58
N PRO A 39 -48.04 5.32 8.40
CA PRO A 39 -47.64 4.02 7.90
C PRO A 39 -48.10 2.95 8.91
N THR A 40 -49.14 2.20 8.58
CA THR A 40 -49.69 1.15 9.44
C THR A 40 -48.92 -0.18 9.34
N LYS A 41 -47.90 -0.25 8.47
CA LYS A 41 -47.04 -1.44 8.31
C LYS A 41 -45.63 -1.15 8.80
N ILE A 42 -45.24 -1.81 9.88
CA ILE A 42 -43.83 -1.87 10.30
C ILE A 42 -43.07 -2.71 9.31
N LYS A 43 -41.95 -2.17 8.82
CA LYS A 43 -41.07 -2.86 7.88
C LYS A 43 -40.31 -3.95 8.64
N GLN A 44 -40.49 -5.19 8.20
CA GLN A 44 -39.66 -6.32 8.62
C GLN A 44 -38.23 -6.08 8.16
N SER A 45 -37.28 -6.16 9.09
CA SER A 45 -35.86 -5.96 8.82
C SER A 45 -35.10 -7.25 8.59
N TYR A 46 -35.59 -8.40 9.08
CA TYR A 46 -34.87 -9.67 9.11
C TYR A 46 -35.76 -10.84 8.67
N SER A 47 -35.16 -11.92 8.18
CA SER A 47 -35.81 -13.12 7.65
C SER A 47 -35.46 -14.37 8.47
N VAL A 48 -36.25 -15.42 8.31
CA VAL A 48 -35.92 -16.75 8.86
C VAL A 48 -34.61 -17.22 8.23
N GLY A 49 -33.69 -17.71 9.06
CA GLY A 49 -32.34 -18.11 8.67
C GLY A 49 -31.27 -17.03 8.91
N ASP A 50 -31.67 -15.77 9.14
CA ASP A 50 -30.71 -14.70 9.40
C ASP A 50 -29.99 -14.91 10.74
N LYS A 51 -28.67 -14.72 10.73
CA LYS A 51 -27.84 -14.67 11.94
C LYS A 51 -27.79 -13.24 12.46
N VAL A 52 -28.13 -13.06 13.73
CA VAL A 52 -28.28 -11.74 14.35
C VAL A 52 -27.61 -11.65 15.71
N THR A 53 -27.23 -10.43 16.10
CA THR A 53 -26.87 -10.14 17.49
C THR A 53 -28.06 -9.55 18.22
N PHE A 54 -28.26 -9.97 19.46
CA PHE A 54 -29.29 -9.44 20.32
C PHE A 54 -28.80 -9.37 21.77
N ASN A 55 -29.38 -8.44 22.53
CA ASN A 55 -29.08 -8.29 23.95
C ASN A 55 -30.39 -8.22 24.72
N PHE A 56 -30.45 -8.95 25.84
CA PHE A 56 -31.38 -8.61 26.91
C PHE A 56 -30.89 -7.34 27.60
N LYS A 57 -31.80 -6.52 28.15
CA LYS A 57 -31.43 -5.33 28.93
C LYS A 57 -30.30 -5.69 29.92
N ASN A 58 -29.20 -4.94 29.87
CA ASN A 58 -28.01 -5.11 30.73
C ASN A 58 -27.24 -6.44 30.58
N SER A 59 -27.28 -7.08 29.41
CA SER A 59 -26.49 -8.29 29.12
C SER A 59 -25.51 -8.10 27.95
N SER A 60 -24.44 -8.91 27.95
CA SER A 60 -23.51 -9.01 26.83
C SER A 60 -24.22 -9.48 25.56
N PRO A 61 -23.79 -9.03 24.36
CA PRO A 61 -24.40 -9.45 23.11
C PRO A 61 -24.35 -10.96 22.89
N LYS A 62 -25.46 -11.53 22.46
CA LYS A 62 -25.60 -12.95 22.09
C LYS A 62 -25.80 -13.11 20.60
N LEU A 63 -25.27 -14.20 20.05
CA LEU A 63 -25.43 -14.59 18.65
C LEU A 63 -26.54 -15.63 18.55
N GLY A 64 -27.51 -15.41 17.66
CA GLY A 64 -28.52 -16.42 17.37
C GLY A 64 -29.01 -16.43 15.93
N THR A 65 -29.79 -17.44 15.59
CA THR A 65 -30.40 -17.61 14.26
C THR A 65 -31.91 -17.45 14.41
N ILE A 66 -32.50 -16.58 13.60
CA ILE A 66 -33.95 -16.40 13.55
C ILE A 66 -34.56 -17.65 12.91
N TYR A 67 -35.48 -18.32 13.61
CA TYR A 67 -36.19 -19.49 13.07
C TYR A 67 -37.70 -19.26 12.96
N LYS A 68 -38.24 -18.22 13.61
CA LYS A 68 -39.66 -17.84 13.50
C LYS A 68 -39.82 -16.33 13.62
N ILE A 69 -40.81 -15.80 12.91
CA ILE A 69 -41.16 -14.38 12.93
C ILE A 69 -42.62 -14.27 13.40
N ARG A 70 -42.86 -13.44 14.42
CA ARG A 70 -44.19 -13.14 14.94
C ARG A 70 -44.48 -11.66 14.81
N ARG A 71 -45.70 -11.32 14.40
CA ARG A 71 -46.18 -9.94 14.31
C ARG A 71 -47.29 -9.77 15.33
N ALA A 72 -47.10 -8.87 16.29
CA ALA A 72 -48.07 -8.60 17.34
C ALA A 72 -48.11 -7.08 17.62
N HIS A 73 -49.30 -6.50 17.74
CA HIS A 73 -49.54 -5.11 18.18
C HIS A 73 -48.59 -4.05 17.62
N ARG A 74 -48.42 -3.98 16.30
CA ARG A 74 -47.46 -3.06 15.66
C ARG A 74 -46.04 -3.23 16.25
N LYS A 75 -45.59 -4.47 16.40
CA LYS A 75 -44.21 -4.85 16.67
C LYS A 75 -43.90 -6.13 15.93
N ILE A 76 -42.63 -6.31 15.58
CA ILE A 76 -42.13 -7.55 15.00
C ILE A 76 -41.22 -8.19 16.04
N HIS A 77 -41.56 -9.41 16.43
CA HIS A 77 -40.77 -10.24 17.32
C HIS A 77 -40.15 -11.38 16.51
N TYR A 78 -38.92 -11.72 16.85
CA TYR A 78 -38.19 -12.81 16.24
C TYR A 78 -37.91 -13.84 17.30
N SER A 79 -38.29 -15.08 17.02
CA SER A 79 -37.86 -16.21 17.83
C SER A 79 -36.51 -16.69 17.32
N ILE A 80 -35.55 -16.75 18.23
CA ILE A 80 -34.13 -16.91 17.96
C ILE A 80 -33.59 -18.13 18.72
N PHE A 81 -32.90 -19.02 18.01
CA PHE A 81 -32.07 -20.05 18.63
C PHE A 81 -30.67 -19.48 18.87
N TYR A 82 -30.17 -19.60 20.10
CA TYR A 82 -28.79 -19.24 20.43
C TYR A 82 -28.16 -20.31 21.31
N ARG A 83 -26.83 -20.41 21.27
CA ARG A 83 -26.09 -21.43 22.02
C ARG A 83 -25.53 -20.86 23.31
N THR A 84 -25.62 -21.62 24.40
CA THR A 84 -24.96 -21.34 25.68
C THR A 84 -24.31 -22.62 26.19
N GLY A 85 -22.98 -22.71 26.08
CA GLY A 85 -22.26 -23.96 26.28
C GLY A 85 -22.70 -25.02 25.25
N MET A 86 -23.09 -26.20 25.72
CA MET A 86 -23.59 -27.28 24.85
C MET A 86 -25.08 -27.15 24.50
N HIS A 87 -25.83 -26.28 25.17
CA HIS A 87 -27.28 -26.19 25.03
C HIS A 87 -27.70 -25.19 23.96
N ILE A 88 -28.75 -25.53 23.21
CA ILE A 88 -29.48 -24.61 22.33
C ILE A 88 -30.65 -24.06 23.14
N VAL A 89 -30.75 -22.74 23.20
CA VAL A 89 -31.80 -22.01 23.92
C VAL A 89 -32.62 -21.21 22.93
N GLU A 90 -33.93 -21.26 23.14
CA GLU A 90 -34.93 -20.51 22.40
C GLU A 90 -35.27 -19.22 23.16
N THR A 91 -35.40 -18.11 22.44
CA THR A 91 -35.86 -16.85 23.03
C THR A 91 -36.61 -16.01 22.01
N GLU A 92 -37.41 -15.06 22.49
CA GLU A 92 -38.16 -14.12 21.67
C GLU A 92 -37.63 -12.69 21.91
N VAL A 93 -37.31 -11.99 20.82
CA VAL A 93 -36.68 -10.68 20.87
C VAL A 93 -37.41 -9.71 19.94
N GLU A 94 -37.74 -8.52 20.43
CA GLU A 94 -38.33 -7.46 19.62
C GLU A 94 -37.30 -6.93 18.60
N GLN A 95 -37.73 -6.59 17.38
CA GLN A 95 -36.87 -6.08 16.30
C GLN A 95 -35.90 -4.97 16.74
N SER A 96 -36.34 -4.08 17.64
CA SER A 96 -35.57 -2.96 18.17
C SER A 96 -34.36 -3.38 19.00
N HIS A 97 -34.35 -4.60 19.52
CA HIS A 97 -33.26 -5.19 20.31
C HIS A 97 -32.31 -6.07 19.47
N ILE A 98 -32.63 -6.22 18.18
CA ILE A 98 -31.82 -6.99 17.24
C ILE A 98 -30.96 -6.02 16.45
N LYS A 99 -29.65 -6.21 16.56
CA LYS A 99 -28.70 -5.61 15.64
C LYS A 99 -28.35 -6.67 14.60
N ASN A 100 -28.28 -6.27 13.34
CA ASN A 100 -27.69 -7.16 12.34
C ASN A 100 -26.29 -7.54 12.82
N LEU A 101 -25.89 -8.79 12.58
CA LEU A 101 -24.47 -9.08 12.46
C LEU A 101 -23.99 -8.43 11.16
N THR A 102 -23.81 -7.12 11.18
CA THR A 102 -23.10 -6.41 10.11
C THR A 102 -21.61 -6.66 10.32
N GLY A 103 -21.17 -7.89 10.15
CA GLY A 103 -19.78 -8.13 9.77
C GLY A 103 -19.68 -7.79 8.29
N HIS A 104 -18.90 -6.77 7.95
CA HIS A 104 -18.44 -6.65 6.57
C HIS A 104 -17.29 -7.63 6.42
N SER A 105 -17.48 -8.61 5.53
CA SER A 105 -16.40 -9.45 5.06
C SER A 105 -15.65 -8.69 3.98
N ALA A 106 -14.37 -8.39 4.17
CA ALA A 106 -13.53 -7.74 3.18
C ALA A 106 -13.43 -8.58 1.89
N PHE A 107 -13.50 -9.91 2.04
CA PHE A 107 -13.38 -10.88 0.95
C PHE A 107 -14.63 -11.76 0.80
N LYS A 108 -14.91 -12.20 -0.43
CA LYS A 108 -16.08 -13.01 -0.78
C LYS A 108 -15.73 -14.47 -1.03
N LYS A 109 -16.73 -15.36 -0.93
CA LYS A 109 -16.60 -16.76 -1.36
C LYS A 109 -16.13 -16.83 -2.82
N ASN A 110 -15.23 -17.76 -3.09
CA ASN A 110 -14.53 -18.01 -4.36
C ASN A 110 -13.48 -16.96 -4.76
N GLU A 111 -13.30 -15.88 -4.00
CA GLU A 111 -12.22 -14.92 -4.24
C GLU A 111 -10.85 -15.56 -3.96
N LEU A 112 -9.84 -15.10 -4.70
CA LEU A 112 -8.45 -15.50 -4.51
C LEU A 112 -7.77 -14.50 -3.58
N VAL A 113 -7.07 -15.03 -2.58
CA VAL A 113 -6.33 -14.26 -1.58
C VAL A 113 -4.97 -14.88 -1.36
N THR A 114 -4.06 -14.07 -0.84
CA THR A 114 -2.80 -14.49 -0.26
C THR A 114 -2.91 -14.40 1.27
N ILE A 115 -2.00 -15.09 1.95
CA ILE A 115 -1.86 -15.03 3.40
C ILE A 115 -0.53 -14.34 3.67
N LYS A 116 -0.49 -13.42 4.63
CA LYS A 116 0.78 -12.82 5.08
C LYS A 116 1.78 -13.92 5.47
N ASP A 117 3.07 -13.68 5.24
CA ASP A 117 4.15 -14.67 5.43
C ASP A 117 4.12 -15.38 6.79
N LYS A 118 3.60 -14.69 7.82
CA LYS A 118 3.33 -15.25 9.13
C LYS A 118 1.86 -15.06 9.47
N ALA A 119 1.16 -16.17 9.68
CA ALA A 119 -0.23 -16.15 10.07
C ALA A 119 -0.55 -17.20 11.15
N VAL A 120 -1.42 -16.81 12.07
CA VAL A 120 -2.08 -17.68 13.04
C VAL A 120 -3.16 -18.47 12.30
N ILE A 121 -2.99 -19.79 12.25
CA ILE A 121 -3.93 -20.75 11.68
C ILE A 121 -4.66 -21.53 12.76
N ASN A 122 -5.93 -21.84 12.47
CA ASN A 122 -6.76 -22.68 13.34
C ASN A 122 -6.71 -22.17 14.80
N ASP A 123 -6.74 -23.07 15.80
CA ASP A 123 -6.80 -22.76 17.24
C ASP A 123 -5.55 -22.05 17.84
N GLY A 124 -4.87 -21.18 17.09
CA GLY A 124 -3.78 -20.34 17.60
C GLY A 124 -2.36 -20.73 17.15
N LYS A 125 -2.20 -21.67 16.21
CA LYS A 125 -0.87 -22.09 15.75
C LYS A 125 -0.29 -21.10 14.74
N ILE A 126 0.93 -20.64 14.96
CA ILE A 126 1.64 -19.84 13.97
C ILE A 126 2.11 -20.76 12.83
N SER A 127 1.89 -20.33 11.60
CA SER A 127 2.41 -20.98 10.41
C SER A 127 3.04 -19.97 9.48
N TYR A 128 4.05 -20.45 8.76
CA TYR A 128 4.76 -19.69 7.75
C TYR A 128 4.21 -20.06 6.38
N PHE A 129 3.97 -19.03 5.58
CA PHE A 129 3.37 -19.14 4.26
C PHE A 129 4.31 -18.56 3.23
N SER A 130 4.27 -19.10 2.01
CA SER A 130 4.84 -18.40 0.88
C SER A 130 3.89 -17.25 0.53
N SER A 131 4.41 -16.02 0.52
CA SER A 131 3.73 -14.78 0.10
C SER A 131 3.05 -14.89 -1.26
N HIS A 132 3.49 -15.84 -2.09
CA HIS A 132 3.03 -16.02 -3.47
C HIS A 132 1.95 -17.10 -3.63
N GLN A 133 1.63 -17.83 -2.56
CA GLN A 133 0.66 -18.91 -2.65
C GLN A 133 -0.77 -18.38 -2.63
N LEU A 134 -1.50 -18.62 -3.73
CA LEU A 134 -2.90 -18.27 -3.85
C LEU A 134 -3.81 -19.29 -3.15
N TYR A 135 -4.78 -18.76 -2.42
CA TYR A 135 -5.82 -19.49 -1.74
C TYR A 135 -7.19 -19.08 -2.24
N LYS A 136 -8.07 -20.05 -2.46
CA LYS A 136 -9.47 -19.80 -2.78
C LYS A 136 -10.31 -19.81 -1.50
N ILE A 137 -11.09 -18.77 -1.28
CA ILE A 137 -12.04 -18.72 -0.15
C ILE A 137 -13.18 -19.70 -0.41
N LYS A 138 -13.30 -20.72 0.43
CA LYS A 138 -14.40 -21.70 0.39
C LYS A 138 -15.60 -21.27 1.20
N ASN A 139 -15.35 -20.69 2.36
CA ASN A 139 -16.40 -20.25 3.26
C ASN A 139 -15.95 -19.03 4.05
N VAL A 140 -16.92 -18.20 4.44
CA VAL A 140 -16.73 -17.04 5.30
C VAL A 140 -17.54 -17.28 6.56
N GLN A 141 -16.89 -17.19 7.71
CA GLN A 141 -17.53 -17.36 9.01
C GLN A 141 -17.40 -16.08 9.81
N ILE A 142 -18.55 -15.47 10.09
CA ILE A 142 -18.64 -14.31 10.97
C ILE A 142 -19.18 -14.80 12.32
N PHE A 143 -18.47 -14.49 13.40
CA PHE A 143 -18.84 -14.89 14.75
C PHE A 143 -18.56 -13.78 15.76
N LEU A 144 -19.12 -13.93 16.96
CA LEU A 144 -18.90 -13.02 18.07
C LEU A 144 -17.97 -13.70 19.08
N LYS A 145 -16.89 -13.03 19.48
CA LYS A 145 -16.00 -13.46 20.57
C LYS A 145 -15.76 -12.26 21.48
N GLN A 146 -16.03 -12.42 22.78
CA GLN A 146 -15.84 -11.35 23.77
C GLN A 146 -16.49 -9.99 23.38
N GLY A 147 -17.68 -10.03 22.77
CA GLY A 147 -18.40 -8.82 22.35
C GLY A 147 -17.88 -8.12 21.10
N LYS A 148 -16.82 -8.64 20.46
CA LYS A 148 -16.32 -8.17 19.15
C LYS A 148 -16.76 -9.14 18.04
N VAL A 149 -17.05 -8.58 16.86
CA VAL A 149 -17.35 -9.35 15.65
C VAL A 149 -16.04 -9.70 14.97
N TYR A 150 -15.86 -10.97 14.63
CA TYR A 150 -14.70 -11.49 13.92
C TYR A 150 -15.15 -12.15 12.62
N THR A 151 -14.34 -11.98 11.57
CA THR A 151 -14.51 -12.66 10.29
C THR A 151 -13.32 -13.60 10.08
N THR A 152 -13.61 -14.89 9.89
CA THR A 152 -12.63 -15.91 9.51
C THR A 152 -12.96 -16.51 8.17
N TYR A 153 -11.92 -16.99 7.51
CA TYR A 153 -11.95 -17.49 6.16
C TYR A 153 -11.43 -18.91 6.10
N HIS A 154 -12.21 -19.77 5.46
CA HIS A 154 -11.79 -21.14 5.17
C HIS A 154 -11.16 -21.16 3.80
N LEU A 155 -9.85 -21.37 3.77
CA LEU A 155 -9.02 -21.25 2.58
C LEU A 155 -8.64 -22.60 2.03
N LEU A 156 -8.72 -22.77 0.71
CA LEU A 156 -8.24 -23.95 0.00
C LEU A 156 -7.09 -23.56 -0.94
N ALA A 157 -5.92 -24.15 -0.73
CA ALA A 157 -4.83 -24.06 -1.71
C ALA A 157 -5.11 -24.97 -2.91
N LYS A 158 -4.56 -24.61 -4.08
CA LYS A 158 -4.78 -25.28 -5.37
C LYS A 158 -4.56 -26.82 -5.34
N ASN A 159 -3.67 -27.30 -4.46
CA ASN A 159 -3.29 -28.72 -4.37
C ASN A 159 -3.66 -29.40 -3.04
N ASN A 160 -4.47 -28.77 -2.18
CA ASN A 160 -4.82 -29.32 -0.87
C ASN A 160 -6.29 -29.71 -0.77
N LYS A 161 -6.57 -30.82 -0.08
CA LYS A 161 -7.93 -31.22 0.31
C LYS A 161 -8.39 -30.58 1.63
N LYS A 162 -7.44 -30.14 2.48
CA LYS A 162 -7.73 -29.55 3.80
C LYS A 162 -7.84 -28.02 3.70
N THR A 163 -8.89 -27.47 4.32
CA THR A 163 -9.07 -26.04 4.47
C THR A 163 -8.27 -25.51 5.66
N LYS A 164 -7.70 -24.32 5.53
CA LYS A 164 -7.10 -23.56 6.64
C LYS A 164 -8.07 -22.49 7.12
N VAL A 165 -8.18 -22.26 8.43
CA VAL A 165 -8.97 -21.16 8.99
C VAL A 165 -8.03 -20.01 9.34
N ILE A 166 -8.28 -18.84 8.76
CA ILE A 166 -7.46 -17.62 8.89
C ILE A 166 -8.35 -16.42 9.21
N ASP A 167 -7.89 -15.52 10.08
CA ASP A 167 -8.57 -14.25 10.35
C ASP A 167 -8.41 -13.25 9.20
N GLU A 168 -9.43 -12.41 8.99
CA GLU A 168 -9.45 -11.40 7.93
C GLU A 168 -8.19 -10.53 7.86
N GLU A 169 -7.68 -10.10 9.02
CA GLU A 169 -6.52 -9.21 9.12
C GLU A 169 -5.21 -9.82 8.62
N GLN A 170 -5.19 -11.14 8.41
CA GLN A 170 -4.03 -11.91 7.98
C GLN A 170 -4.07 -12.22 6.47
N LEU A 171 -5.14 -11.79 5.78
CA LEU A 171 -5.31 -11.94 4.35
C LEU A 171 -4.95 -10.67 3.61
N CYS A 172 -4.42 -10.84 2.41
CA CYS A 172 -4.27 -9.77 1.45
C CYS A 172 -5.18 -10.02 0.25
N LYS A 173 -5.74 -8.93 -0.28
CA LYS A 173 -6.48 -8.97 -1.53
C LYS A 173 -5.52 -9.17 -2.67
N THR A 174 -5.87 -10.02 -3.63
CA THR A 174 -5.04 -10.20 -4.82
C THR A 174 -5.57 -9.38 -5.99
N TYR A 175 -4.73 -8.50 -6.55
CA TYR A 175 -4.97 -7.83 -7.83
C TYR A 175 -4.11 -8.47 -8.92
N PHE A 176 -4.75 -9.22 -9.82
CA PHE A 176 -4.06 -9.80 -10.98
C PHE A 176 -3.90 -8.77 -12.09
N VAL A 177 -2.66 -8.52 -12.48
CA VAL A 177 -2.36 -7.67 -13.62
C VAL A 177 -2.55 -8.45 -14.91
N HIS A 178 -3.25 -7.86 -15.86
CA HIS A 178 -3.49 -8.45 -17.18
C HIS A 178 -2.79 -7.59 -18.24
N PHE A 179 -1.48 -7.78 -18.37
CA PHE A 179 -0.69 -7.07 -19.38
C PHE A 179 -1.06 -7.50 -20.81
N HIS A 180 -0.86 -6.59 -21.75
CA HIS A 180 -0.84 -6.90 -23.17
C HIS A 180 0.56 -7.36 -23.60
N SER A 181 0.65 -8.03 -24.74
CA SER A 181 1.90 -8.55 -25.32
C SER A 181 3.01 -7.49 -25.44
N LYS A 182 4.26 -7.96 -25.58
CA LYS A 182 5.53 -7.21 -25.55
C LYS A 182 5.55 -5.81 -26.20
N THR A 183 4.75 -5.51 -27.22
CA THR A 183 4.86 -4.27 -28.00
C THR A 183 4.00 -3.10 -27.51
N ASN A 184 3.13 -3.29 -26.50
CA ASN A 184 2.17 -2.25 -26.09
C ASN A 184 2.56 -1.53 -24.79
N GLN A 185 3.71 -0.84 -24.81
CA GLN A 185 4.27 -0.06 -23.69
C GLN A 185 3.24 0.88 -23.03
N LYS A 186 2.56 1.72 -23.83
CA LYS A 186 1.59 2.70 -23.30
C LYS A 186 0.38 2.05 -22.62
N ALA A 187 -0.13 0.94 -23.16
CA ALA A 187 -1.25 0.24 -22.52
C ALA A 187 -0.78 -0.49 -21.25
N ASN A 188 0.41 -1.09 -21.27
CA ASN A 188 0.98 -1.75 -20.09
C ASN A 188 1.26 -0.76 -18.96
N ASN A 189 1.77 0.45 -19.25
CA ASN A 189 1.88 1.52 -18.26
C ASN A 189 0.52 1.86 -17.65
N LYS A 190 -0.53 2.04 -18.47
CA LYS A 190 -1.89 2.31 -17.97
C LYS A 190 -2.42 1.19 -17.07
N ILE A 191 -2.19 -0.06 -17.45
CA ILE A 191 -2.61 -1.23 -16.68
C ILE A 191 -1.88 -1.26 -15.32
N LEU A 192 -0.56 -1.08 -15.32
CA LEU A 192 0.22 -1.07 -14.08
C LEU A 192 -0.14 0.12 -13.19
N ASN A 193 -0.33 1.32 -13.76
CA ASN A 193 -0.81 2.49 -13.03
C ASN A 193 -2.20 2.27 -12.42
N LYS A 194 -3.08 1.55 -13.11
CA LYS A 194 -4.40 1.18 -12.57
C LYS A 194 -4.27 0.21 -11.39
N ALA A 195 -3.32 -0.74 -11.45
CA ALA A 195 -3.05 -1.66 -10.36
C ALA A 195 -2.50 -0.93 -9.13
N PHE A 196 -1.53 -0.02 -9.31
CA PHE A 196 -0.97 0.78 -8.21
C PHE A 196 -2.02 1.71 -7.61
N SER A 197 -2.80 2.40 -8.45
CA SER A 197 -3.93 3.23 -8.01
C SER A 197 -4.98 2.42 -7.25
N TYR A 198 -5.20 1.16 -7.64
CA TYR A 198 -6.13 0.29 -6.94
C TYR A 198 -5.60 -0.05 -5.55
N ALA A 199 -4.34 -0.49 -5.43
CA ALA A 199 -3.71 -0.83 -4.16
C ALA A 199 -3.62 0.37 -3.20
N ASN A 200 -3.35 1.58 -3.73
CA ASN A 200 -3.40 2.81 -2.94
C ASN A 200 -4.77 3.09 -2.31
N LYS A 201 -5.86 2.70 -2.98
CA LYS A 201 -7.23 2.87 -2.48
C LYS A 201 -7.70 1.70 -1.59
N HIS A 202 -7.05 0.55 -1.69
CA HIS A 202 -7.43 -0.68 -0.99
C HIS A 202 -6.20 -1.25 -0.30
N LYS A 203 -5.98 -0.84 0.96
CA LYS A 203 -4.88 -1.34 1.79
C LYS A 203 -4.86 -2.87 1.83
N GLN A 204 -3.68 -3.46 2.03
CA GLN A 204 -3.47 -4.92 2.06
C GLN A 204 -3.83 -5.56 0.71
N THR A 205 -3.37 -4.96 -0.39
CA THR A 205 -3.52 -5.52 -1.74
C THR A 205 -2.17 -5.95 -2.28
N ASP A 206 -2.04 -7.24 -2.61
CA ASP A 206 -0.91 -7.76 -3.36
C ASP A 206 -1.20 -7.66 -4.86
N ILE A 207 -0.29 -7.02 -5.59
CA ILE A 207 -0.31 -6.87 -7.03
C ILE A 207 0.52 -8.00 -7.63
N PHE A 208 -0.16 -8.92 -8.32
CA PHE A 208 0.48 -10.05 -8.97
C PHE A 208 0.69 -9.77 -10.45
N LEU A 209 1.96 -9.78 -10.86
CA LEU A 209 2.35 -9.67 -12.25
C LEU A 209 2.35 -11.08 -12.90
N PRO A 210 1.80 -11.21 -14.12
CA PRO A 210 1.72 -12.49 -14.80
C PRO A 210 3.10 -12.96 -15.29
N MET A 211 3.21 -14.26 -15.54
CA MET A 211 4.39 -14.85 -16.19
C MET A 211 4.49 -14.36 -17.64
N GLY A 212 5.70 -13.94 -18.02
CA GLY A 212 5.99 -13.49 -19.38
C GLY A 212 6.82 -12.22 -19.40
N GLU A 213 6.96 -11.66 -20.59
CA GLU A 213 7.76 -10.46 -20.84
C GLU A 213 6.86 -9.31 -21.31
N TYR A 214 6.97 -8.15 -20.66
CA TYR A 214 6.08 -7.02 -20.87
C TYR A 214 6.87 -5.73 -20.93
N MET A 215 6.70 -4.95 -22.01
CA MET A 215 7.35 -3.66 -22.12
C MET A 215 6.58 -2.59 -21.34
N ILE A 216 7.32 -1.78 -20.59
CA ILE A 216 6.86 -0.59 -19.84
C ILE A 216 7.87 0.56 -20.00
N GLY A 217 7.53 1.74 -19.50
CA GLY A 217 8.39 2.92 -19.52
C GLY A 217 7.89 4.00 -20.47
N SER A 218 8.61 5.12 -20.57
CA SER A 218 8.18 6.32 -21.27
C SER A 218 9.38 7.17 -21.68
N LYS A 219 9.22 7.96 -22.74
CA LYS A 219 10.15 9.05 -23.09
C LYS A 219 9.90 10.31 -22.25
N TYR A 220 8.78 10.40 -21.54
CA TYR A 220 8.36 11.55 -20.75
C TYR A 220 8.10 11.15 -19.29
N PRO A 221 9.13 10.70 -18.55
CA PRO A 221 8.94 10.10 -17.23
C PRO A 221 8.43 11.08 -16.16
N LYS A 222 8.53 12.40 -16.39
CA LYS A 222 7.92 13.42 -15.52
C LYS A 222 6.39 13.55 -15.68
N LYS A 223 5.81 12.95 -16.73
CA LYS A 223 4.36 12.96 -17.01
C LYS A 223 3.73 11.56 -16.95
N ASP A 224 4.52 10.52 -17.16
CA ASP A 224 4.12 9.13 -17.14
C ASP A 224 5.01 8.37 -16.15
N TYR A 225 4.56 8.37 -14.90
CA TYR A 225 5.21 7.76 -13.74
C TYR A 225 4.20 6.92 -12.96
N PHE A 226 4.69 6.20 -11.96
CA PHE A 226 3.91 5.37 -11.07
C PHE A 226 4.02 5.88 -9.64
N ILE A 227 2.94 5.83 -8.86
CA ILE A 227 2.96 6.12 -7.42
C ILE A 227 2.88 4.80 -6.66
N LEU A 228 3.92 4.51 -5.89
CA LEU A 228 4.06 3.29 -5.12
C LEU A 228 2.96 3.15 -4.05
N PRO A 229 2.35 1.97 -3.90
CA PRO A 229 1.34 1.75 -2.87
C PRO A 229 1.95 1.34 -1.53
N SER A 230 1.34 1.81 -0.44
CA SER A 230 1.62 1.31 0.92
C SER A 230 0.80 0.05 1.24
N ASN A 231 1.25 -0.74 2.22
CA ASN A 231 0.60 -1.96 2.71
C ASN A 231 0.26 -2.92 1.57
N SER A 232 1.22 -3.09 0.67
CA SER A 232 1.01 -3.74 -0.62
C SER A 232 2.31 -4.39 -1.07
N SER A 233 2.17 -5.49 -1.79
CA SER A 233 3.28 -6.20 -2.39
C SER A 233 3.17 -6.12 -3.91
N ILE A 234 4.29 -5.99 -4.62
CA ILE A 234 4.34 -6.14 -6.08
C ILE A 234 5.20 -7.36 -6.38
N ILE A 235 4.55 -8.38 -6.90
CA ILE A 235 5.10 -9.72 -6.96
C ILE A 235 5.11 -10.20 -8.40
N GLY A 236 6.28 -10.60 -8.89
CA GLY A 236 6.43 -11.30 -10.16
C GLY A 236 6.29 -12.82 -10.03
N ASN A 237 5.95 -13.47 -11.14
CA ASN A 237 5.99 -14.92 -11.26
C ASN A 237 6.68 -15.27 -12.58
N HIS A 238 8.01 -15.35 -12.58
CA HIS A 238 8.80 -15.40 -13.81
C HIS A 238 8.42 -14.25 -14.76
N THR A 239 8.17 -13.08 -14.17
CA THR A 239 7.80 -11.86 -14.88
C THR A 239 9.05 -11.10 -15.25
N GLN A 240 9.13 -10.68 -16.51
CA GLN A 240 10.14 -9.72 -16.97
C GLN A 240 9.47 -8.42 -17.44
N LEU A 241 9.85 -7.31 -16.82
CA LEU A 241 9.47 -5.96 -17.24
C LEU A 241 10.60 -5.38 -18.10
N ILE A 242 10.34 -5.21 -19.40
CA ILE A 242 11.28 -4.61 -20.35
C ILE A 242 11.12 -3.09 -20.26
N ILE A 243 12.12 -2.40 -19.72
CA ILE A 243 12.13 -0.94 -19.59
C ILE A 243 12.57 -0.34 -20.92
N ASP A 244 11.65 0.34 -21.59
CA ASP A 244 11.95 1.16 -22.75
C ASP A 244 12.05 2.64 -22.35
N ASN A 245 13.25 3.20 -22.55
CA ASN A 245 13.67 4.52 -22.09
C ASN A 245 13.67 4.64 -20.56
N PHE A 246 12.63 5.23 -19.96
CA PHE A 246 12.57 5.59 -18.54
C PHE A 246 11.33 5.02 -17.86
N SER A 247 11.43 4.57 -16.60
CA SER A 247 10.28 4.20 -15.77
C SER A 247 10.49 4.75 -14.36
N TYR A 248 9.69 5.74 -13.96
CA TYR A 248 9.81 6.40 -12.65
C TYR A 248 8.71 5.96 -11.70
N TRP A 249 9.10 5.45 -10.53
CA TRP A 249 8.22 4.91 -9.50
C TRP A 249 8.49 5.73 -8.23
N PHE A 250 7.51 6.51 -7.81
CA PHE A 250 7.65 7.45 -6.70
C PHE A 250 6.91 6.98 -5.45
N GLY A 251 7.61 6.95 -4.32
CA GLY A 251 7.03 6.92 -2.99
C GLY A 251 6.94 8.33 -2.44
N LEU A 252 5.73 8.81 -2.19
CA LEU A 252 5.50 10.17 -1.69
C LEU A 252 5.35 10.17 -0.17
N ALA A 253 5.86 11.21 0.47
CA ALA A 253 5.61 11.47 1.87
C ALA A 253 4.12 11.77 2.10
N THR A 254 3.57 11.26 3.19
CA THR A 254 2.19 11.48 3.64
C THR A 254 2.11 12.35 4.89
N GLY A 255 3.25 12.80 5.40
CA GLY A 255 3.37 13.54 6.65
C GLY A 255 4.82 13.88 6.99
N PRO A 256 5.06 14.62 8.08
CA PRO A 256 6.38 15.15 8.44
C PRO A 256 7.28 14.16 9.18
N SER A 257 6.78 13.01 9.63
CA SER A 257 7.63 11.96 10.21
C SER A 257 8.38 11.21 9.10
N PRO A 258 9.62 10.74 9.30
CA PRO A 258 10.33 9.94 8.28
C PRO A 258 9.62 8.61 7.96
N ARG A 259 8.72 8.17 8.83
CA ARG A 259 7.86 6.99 8.59
C ARG A 259 6.55 7.32 7.89
N ASP A 260 6.21 8.60 7.76
CA ASP A 260 5.03 9.06 7.04
C ASP A 260 5.34 9.12 5.54
N GLY A 261 5.57 7.96 4.95
CA GLY A 261 5.72 7.77 3.51
C GLY A 261 5.24 6.38 3.12
N VAL A 262 5.71 5.86 1.99
CA VAL A 262 5.34 4.51 1.57
C VAL A 262 5.78 3.50 2.61
N SER A 263 4.82 2.75 3.16
CA SER A 263 5.06 1.89 4.31
C SER A 263 4.55 0.47 4.10
N ASN A 264 5.23 -0.53 4.66
CA ASN A 264 4.89 -1.96 4.54
C ASN A 264 4.79 -2.37 3.06
N PHE A 265 5.88 -2.17 2.33
CA PHE A 265 5.94 -2.34 0.88
C PHE A 265 6.88 -3.50 0.52
N GLU A 266 6.42 -4.42 -0.32
CA GLU A 266 7.26 -5.50 -0.85
C GLU A 266 7.40 -5.36 -2.37
N LEU A 267 8.62 -5.60 -2.88
CA LEU A 267 8.89 -5.79 -4.31
C LEU A 267 9.70 -7.07 -4.48
N SER A 268 9.13 -8.07 -5.17
CA SER A 268 9.82 -9.35 -5.28
C SER A 268 9.59 -10.11 -6.59
N HIS A 269 10.58 -10.95 -6.94
CA HIS A 269 10.50 -11.92 -8.04
C HIS A 269 10.26 -11.33 -9.43
N ILE A 270 10.74 -10.10 -9.67
CA ILE A 270 10.62 -9.42 -10.97
C ILE A 270 11.99 -9.27 -11.62
N GLN A 271 12.05 -9.56 -12.92
CA GLN A 271 13.21 -9.25 -13.75
C GLN A 271 12.97 -7.95 -14.51
N PHE A 272 13.67 -6.88 -14.14
CA PHE A 272 13.73 -5.64 -14.90
C PHE A 272 14.86 -5.74 -15.93
N ARG A 273 14.56 -5.49 -17.20
CA ARG A 273 15.55 -5.56 -18.29
C ARG A 273 15.48 -4.32 -19.16
N ALA A 274 16.60 -3.70 -19.48
CA ALA A 274 16.59 -2.64 -20.49
C ALA A 274 16.21 -3.21 -21.87
N ASN A 275 15.38 -2.46 -22.60
CA ASN A 275 15.02 -2.79 -23.99
C ASN A 275 16.29 -2.87 -24.88
N ASN A 276 17.25 -1.99 -24.64
CA ASN A 276 18.55 -1.99 -25.30
C ASN A 276 19.69 -2.17 -24.29
N LEU A 277 20.25 -3.39 -24.22
CA LEU A 277 21.35 -3.73 -23.31
C LEU A 277 22.72 -3.14 -23.73
N LYS A 278 22.82 -2.44 -24.86
CA LYS A 278 24.03 -1.67 -25.23
C LYS A 278 23.96 -0.22 -24.75
N LEU A 279 22.77 0.36 -24.75
CA LEU A 279 22.55 1.77 -24.39
C LEU A 279 21.97 1.96 -22.99
N GLY A 280 21.49 0.89 -22.37
CA GLY A 280 20.83 0.94 -21.08
C GLY A 280 19.41 1.50 -21.12
N ALA A 281 18.77 1.42 -19.96
CA ALA A 281 17.51 2.08 -19.64
C ALA A 281 17.55 2.58 -18.19
N GLN A 282 16.59 3.41 -17.81
CA GLN A 282 16.49 3.91 -16.44
C GLN A 282 15.18 3.45 -15.81
N LEU A 283 15.29 2.61 -14.78
CA LEU A 283 14.26 2.46 -13.78
C LEU A 283 14.71 3.28 -12.57
N LEU A 284 13.86 4.19 -12.10
CA LEU A 284 14.09 4.95 -10.88
C LEU A 284 12.96 4.65 -9.91
N ILE A 285 13.29 4.03 -8.79
CA ILE A 285 12.42 3.81 -7.64
C ILE A 285 12.88 4.78 -6.56
N MET A 286 12.17 5.89 -6.48
CA MET A 286 12.56 7.01 -5.63
C MET A 286 11.53 7.22 -4.54
N ALA A 287 11.96 7.43 -3.30
CA ALA A 287 11.04 7.63 -2.19
C ALA A 287 11.47 8.81 -1.32
N ASP A 288 10.49 9.60 -0.91
CA ASP A 288 10.62 10.61 0.11
C ASP A 288 9.80 10.16 1.33
N HIS A 289 10.51 9.83 2.41
CA HIS A 289 9.99 9.11 3.57
C HIS A 289 9.53 7.68 3.22
N GLY A 290 9.54 6.80 4.22
CA GLY A 290 9.05 5.44 4.07
C GLY A 290 9.46 4.54 5.21
N ASN A 291 8.81 3.39 5.33
CA ASN A 291 9.07 2.49 6.44
C ASN A 291 8.77 1.02 6.08
N ASN A 292 9.62 0.10 6.55
CA ASN A 292 9.35 -1.33 6.41
C ASN A 292 9.19 -1.75 4.94
N TRP A 293 10.20 -1.45 4.12
CA TRP A 293 10.30 -1.98 2.77
C TRP A 293 11.04 -3.32 2.76
N TYR A 294 10.57 -4.23 1.92
CA TYR A 294 11.22 -5.50 1.68
C TYR A 294 11.41 -5.74 0.19
N ILE A 295 12.64 -5.60 -0.27
CA ILE A 295 13.00 -5.68 -1.68
C ILE A 295 13.88 -6.90 -1.87
N HIS A 296 13.35 -7.94 -2.53
CA HIS A 296 14.09 -9.20 -2.59
C HIS A 296 13.86 -10.03 -3.84
N HIS A 297 14.88 -10.83 -4.20
CA HIS A 297 14.81 -11.78 -5.31
C HIS A 297 14.43 -11.13 -6.66
N ASN A 298 14.84 -9.88 -6.87
CA ASN A 298 14.68 -9.18 -8.14
C ASN A 298 15.98 -9.21 -8.95
N THR A 299 15.86 -9.11 -10.27
CA THR A 299 17.00 -8.91 -11.17
C THR A 299 16.83 -7.58 -11.90
N PHE A 300 17.80 -6.68 -11.78
CA PHE A 300 17.86 -5.40 -12.47
C PHE A 300 18.95 -5.43 -13.54
N LYS A 301 18.64 -5.99 -14.71
CA LYS A 301 19.52 -5.99 -15.89
C LYS A 301 19.28 -4.75 -16.75
N LEU A 302 19.56 -3.60 -16.17
CA LEU A 302 19.25 -2.30 -16.76
C LEU A 302 20.41 -1.70 -17.55
N VAL A 303 21.65 -2.15 -17.32
CA VAL A 303 22.84 -1.52 -17.93
C VAL A 303 22.75 0.00 -17.72
N GLN A 304 22.55 0.36 -16.45
CA GLN A 304 22.11 1.67 -15.99
C GLN A 304 22.99 2.77 -16.57
N LYS A 305 22.41 3.85 -17.09
CA LYS A 305 23.22 4.96 -17.61
C LYS A 305 23.95 5.67 -16.47
N LYS A 306 25.13 6.22 -16.75
CA LYS A 306 25.92 7.01 -15.77
C LYS A 306 25.08 8.10 -15.09
N GLY A 307 25.38 8.37 -13.82
CA GLY A 307 24.73 9.41 -13.02
C GLY A 307 23.26 9.16 -12.68
N ASN A 308 22.75 7.94 -12.89
CA ASN A 308 21.43 7.54 -12.42
C ASN A 308 21.54 6.60 -11.22
N HIS A 309 20.39 6.33 -10.61
CA HIS A 309 20.15 5.36 -9.53
C HIS A 309 18.99 4.43 -9.89
N ILE A 310 18.96 3.21 -9.33
CA ILE A 310 17.77 2.36 -9.36
C ILE A 310 16.91 2.67 -8.15
N PHE A 311 17.51 2.72 -6.97
CA PHE A 311 16.89 3.15 -5.74
C PHE A 311 17.53 4.46 -5.28
N ASP A 312 16.69 5.46 -5.09
CA ASP A 312 17.09 6.78 -4.61
C ASP A 312 16.17 7.21 -3.46
N LEU A 313 16.68 7.06 -2.23
CA LEU A 313 15.83 6.85 -1.06
C LEU A 313 16.09 7.92 0.01
N GLY A 314 15.24 8.93 0.08
CA GLY A 314 15.26 9.95 1.12
C GLY A 314 14.56 9.49 2.41
N SER A 315 15.29 9.43 3.52
CA SER A 315 14.75 9.10 4.86
C SER A 315 13.99 7.78 4.96
N LEU A 316 14.36 6.75 4.20
CA LEU A 316 13.76 5.44 4.32
C LEU A 316 14.09 4.80 5.69
N GLN A 317 13.12 4.16 6.32
CA GLN A 317 13.26 3.57 7.66
C GLN A 317 13.08 2.04 7.64
N ASN A 318 13.80 1.33 8.51
CA ASN A 318 13.53 -0.07 8.88
C ASN A 318 13.34 -1.02 7.67
N SER A 319 14.24 -0.98 6.69
CA SER A 319 14.02 -1.63 5.38
C SER A 319 15.14 -2.61 5.02
N ILE A 320 14.78 -3.63 4.23
CA ILE A 320 15.68 -4.74 3.87
C ILE A 320 15.74 -4.91 2.36
N PHE A 321 16.96 -5.01 1.83
CA PHE A 321 17.28 -5.33 0.46
C PHE A 321 18.10 -6.62 0.44
N GLU A 322 17.54 -7.73 -0.05
CA GLU A 322 18.28 -9.00 -0.07
C GLU A 322 18.07 -9.88 -1.30
N TYR A 323 19.12 -10.62 -1.67
CA TYR A 323 19.09 -11.55 -2.80
C TYR A 323 18.67 -10.91 -4.13
N ASN A 324 18.94 -9.61 -4.31
CA ASN A 324 18.74 -8.93 -5.59
C ASN A 324 20.02 -8.99 -6.43
N GLN A 325 19.86 -8.89 -7.75
CA GLN A 325 20.96 -8.84 -8.70
C GLN A 325 20.90 -7.54 -9.51
N PHE A 326 21.94 -6.73 -9.46
CA PHE A 326 22.10 -5.49 -10.22
C PHE A 326 23.14 -5.72 -11.31
N VAL A 327 22.77 -5.58 -12.59
CA VAL A 327 23.64 -5.95 -13.72
C VAL A 327 23.85 -4.77 -14.65
N GLY A 328 25.11 -4.31 -14.68
CA GLY A 328 25.62 -3.29 -15.58
C GLY A 328 25.33 -1.86 -15.13
N TYR A 329 26.39 -1.05 -15.09
CA TYR A 329 26.39 0.40 -14.87
C TYR A 329 27.29 1.11 -15.87
N ALA A 330 26.82 2.27 -16.33
CA ALA A 330 27.47 3.23 -17.20
C ALA A 330 28.19 2.61 -18.41
N PRO A 331 27.44 2.05 -19.39
CA PRO A 331 28.05 1.51 -20.60
C PRO A 331 28.92 2.55 -21.34
N GLU A 332 28.55 3.84 -21.24
CA GLU A 332 29.26 4.96 -21.85
C GLU A 332 30.65 5.22 -21.23
N LEU A 333 30.93 4.69 -20.04
CA LEU A 333 32.21 4.88 -19.34
C LEU A 333 33.23 3.78 -19.67
N THR A 334 32.83 2.66 -20.28
CA THR A 334 33.73 1.54 -20.60
C THR A 334 34.80 1.88 -21.65
N SER A 335 34.59 2.94 -22.44
CA SER A 335 35.56 3.46 -23.41
C SER A 335 36.40 4.62 -22.89
N ILE A 336 36.22 5.04 -21.64
CA ILE A 336 36.94 6.18 -21.06
C ILE A 336 38.14 5.67 -20.26
N ALA A 337 39.31 6.28 -20.47
CA ALA A 337 40.55 5.85 -19.81
C ALA A 337 40.90 6.63 -18.53
N LYS A 338 40.45 7.88 -18.39
CA LYS A 338 40.75 8.76 -17.23
C LYS A 338 39.57 9.67 -16.89
N ILE A 339 39.39 9.94 -15.60
CA ILE A 339 38.51 11.02 -15.11
C ILE A 339 39.28 12.33 -15.28
N THR A 340 38.72 13.26 -16.03
CA THR A 340 39.28 14.62 -16.21
C THR A 340 38.64 15.57 -15.19
N ALA A 341 39.38 16.61 -14.79
CA ALA A 341 38.99 17.50 -13.68
C ALA A 341 37.70 18.31 -13.93
N ASP A 342 37.24 18.38 -15.17
CA ASP A 342 36.03 19.06 -15.64
C ASP A 342 34.76 18.17 -15.60
N LYS A 343 34.89 16.89 -15.27
CA LYS A 343 33.76 15.96 -15.29
C LYS A 343 33.03 15.90 -13.95
N ASN A 344 31.70 15.82 -14.04
CA ASN A 344 30.84 15.59 -12.89
C ASN A 344 31.16 14.21 -12.28
N LEU A 345 31.61 14.20 -11.02
CA LEU A 345 31.90 12.96 -10.30
C LEU A 345 30.64 12.10 -10.06
N HIS A 346 29.44 12.70 -10.12
CA HIS A 346 28.16 11.98 -10.05
C HIS A 346 28.02 10.87 -11.10
N ASP A 347 28.66 11.04 -12.26
CA ASP A 347 28.67 10.02 -13.31
C ASP A 347 29.38 8.71 -12.86
N TYR A 348 30.19 8.76 -11.80
CA TYR A 348 31.13 7.71 -11.41
C TYR A 348 30.81 7.01 -10.09
N TYR A 349 29.91 7.54 -9.26
CA TYR A 349 29.60 6.94 -7.96
C TYR A 349 28.90 5.59 -8.07
N ALA A 350 28.32 5.27 -9.24
CA ALA A 350 27.78 3.95 -9.59
C ALA A 350 26.67 3.40 -8.68
N GLU A 351 26.04 4.24 -7.87
CA GLU A 351 25.08 3.83 -6.84
C GLU A 351 23.81 3.25 -7.49
N ALA A 352 23.63 1.94 -7.43
CA ALA A 352 22.35 1.31 -7.73
C ALA A 352 21.36 1.53 -6.58
N ILE A 353 21.86 1.56 -5.35
CA ILE A 353 21.12 1.92 -4.13
C ILE A 353 21.80 3.13 -3.51
N GLN A 354 21.09 4.25 -3.53
CA GLN A 354 21.49 5.48 -2.86
C GLN A 354 20.60 5.71 -1.62
N LEU A 355 21.25 5.99 -0.49
CA LEU A 355 20.58 6.29 0.78
C LEU A 355 20.75 7.76 1.14
N ASP A 356 19.65 8.49 1.04
CA ASP A 356 19.60 9.93 1.22
C ASP A 356 18.92 10.38 2.49
N ALA A 357 19.20 11.63 2.84
CA ALA A 357 18.48 12.35 3.87
C ALA A 357 17.38 13.17 3.21
N ALA A 358 16.14 13.00 3.66
CA ALA A 358 15.06 13.86 3.22
C ALA A 358 15.18 15.22 3.92
N GLU A 359 15.15 16.30 3.13
CA GLU A 359 15.30 17.66 3.62
C GLU A 359 14.67 18.69 2.66
N LYS A 360 14.36 19.86 3.21
CA LYS A 360 13.50 20.87 2.59
C LYS A 360 14.03 21.40 1.26
N ASN A 361 15.35 21.51 1.12
CA ASN A 361 15.94 22.11 -0.08
C ASN A 361 15.97 21.13 -1.25
N GLY A 362 16.07 19.83 -0.95
CA GLY A 362 16.18 18.77 -1.94
C GLY A 362 17.55 18.75 -2.59
N ILE A 363 18.61 18.66 -1.76
CA ILE A 363 20.03 18.66 -2.16
C ILE A 363 20.39 17.40 -2.98
N TRP A 364 19.70 16.29 -2.77
CA TRP A 364 19.76 15.09 -3.61
C TRP A 364 18.86 15.21 -4.84
N ASP A 365 18.69 14.14 -5.63
CA ASP A 365 17.83 14.13 -6.85
C ASP A 365 16.32 14.37 -6.57
N ALA A 366 15.97 14.73 -5.32
CA ALA A 366 14.70 15.19 -4.77
C ALA A 366 13.87 16.13 -5.64
N GLY A 367 14.50 16.89 -6.55
CA GLY A 367 13.82 17.78 -7.48
C GLY A 367 12.71 17.08 -8.29
N LEU A 368 12.82 15.78 -8.53
CA LEU A 368 11.78 14.98 -9.18
C LEU A 368 10.53 14.80 -8.31
N ILE A 369 10.69 14.41 -7.04
CA ILE A 369 9.56 14.26 -6.10
C ILE A 369 8.99 15.63 -5.74
N LYS A 370 9.83 16.63 -5.49
CA LYS A 370 9.40 18.01 -5.18
C LYS A 370 8.50 18.61 -6.27
N ALA A 371 8.69 18.21 -7.52
CA ALA A 371 7.85 18.67 -8.64
C ALA A 371 6.43 18.07 -8.64
N ILE A 372 6.19 16.98 -7.90
CA ILE A 372 4.91 16.27 -7.88
C ILE A 372 4.27 16.20 -6.49
N GLU A 373 5.02 16.44 -5.41
CA GLU A 373 4.53 16.48 -4.03
C GLU A 373 4.31 17.93 -3.59
N PRO A 374 3.05 18.43 -3.56
CA PRO A 374 2.76 19.82 -3.22
C PRO A 374 3.17 20.20 -1.79
N ASN A 375 3.23 19.24 -0.86
CA ASN A 375 3.58 19.47 0.54
C ASN A 375 5.06 19.15 0.84
N TYR A 376 5.91 18.97 -0.17
CA TYR A 376 7.30 18.55 -0.02
C TYR A 376 8.04 19.35 1.07
N SER A 377 8.00 20.68 0.98
CA SER A 377 8.70 21.56 1.92
C SER A 377 8.15 21.49 3.36
N ILE A 378 6.88 21.10 3.52
CA ILE A 378 6.21 20.95 4.82
C ILE A 378 6.62 19.63 5.46
N TYR A 379 6.56 18.53 4.68
CA TYR A 379 6.91 17.20 5.15
C TYR A 379 8.41 17.08 5.44
N ASN A 380 9.24 17.79 4.67
CA ASN A 380 10.70 17.81 4.82
C ASN A 380 11.25 18.98 5.65
N ASN A 381 10.41 19.61 6.49
CA ASN A 381 10.86 20.75 7.29
C ASN A 381 11.94 20.37 8.32
N PHE A 382 12.03 19.09 8.68
CA PHE A 382 13.12 18.52 9.45
C PHE A 382 13.92 17.58 8.57
N ARG A 383 15.25 17.61 8.74
CA ARG A 383 16.15 16.68 8.07
C ARG A 383 16.13 15.35 8.81
N PHE A 384 15.72 14.29 8.11
CA PHE A 384 15.82 12.92 8.61
C PHE A 384 16.82 12.13 7.75
N LEU A 385 17.44 11.12 8.34
CA LEU A 385 18.37 10.23 7.63
C LEU A 385 17.64 8.95 7.27
N SER A 386 18.05 8.31 6.17
CA SER A 386 17.74 6.89 5.98
C SER A 386 18.39 6.08 7.10
N ASP A 387 17.62 5.23 7.77
CA ASP A 387 17.99 4.65 9.06
C ASP A 387 17.41 3.23 9.27
N HIS A 388 18.14 2.40 10.01
CA HIS A 388 17.85 0.97 10.18
C HIS A 388 17.67 0.23 8.85
N ILE A 389 18.64 0.39 7.94
CA ILE A 389 18.63 -0.25 6.62
C ILE A 389 19.54 -1.47 6.63
N VAL A 390 19.09 -2.59 6.04
CA VAL A 390 19.89 -3.80 5.86
C VAL A 390 19.99 -4.11 4.38
N ILE A 391 21.21 -4.17 3.84
CA ILE A 391 21.49 -4.55 2.46
C ILE A 391 22.37 -5.78 2.48
N LYS A 392 21.83 -6.96 2.19
CA LYS A 392 22.56 -8.21 2.36
C LYS A 392 22.39 -9.21 1.24
N ASN A 393 23.42 -10.00 0.96
CA ASN A 393 23.39 -11.09 -0.01
C ASN A 393 22.91 -10.67 -1.43
N ASN A 394 23.16 -9.42 -1.82
CA ASN A 394 22.90 -8.94 -3.18
C ASN A 394 24.15 -9.13 -4.06
N GLN A 395 23.94 -9.11 -5.37
CA GLN A 395 25.01 -9.21 -6.36
C GLN A 395 25.03 -7.96 -7.25
N PHE A 396 26.18 -7.33 -7.39
CA PHE A 396 26.44 -6.15 -8.22
C PHE A 396 27.43 -6.55 -9.31
N LEU A 397 26.93 -6.83 -10.50
CA LEU A 397 27.66 -7.53 -11.54
C LEU A 397 27.84 -6.64 -12.78
N PRO A 398 28.93 -6.83 -13.53
CA PRO A 398 29.10 -6.17 -14.81
C PRO A 398 28.17 -6.80 -15.85
N PHE A 399 27.95 -6.07 -16.94
CA PHE A 399 27.39 -6.65 -18.15
C PHE A 399 28.54 -6.98 -19.11
N ILE A 400 28.77 -8.28 -19.33
CA ILE A 400 29.76 -8.81 -20.26
C ILE A 400 29.02 -9.41 -21.45
N ASN A 401 29.44 -9.10 -22.68
CA ASN A 401 28.83 -9.67 -23.88
C ASN A 401 29.30 -11.11 -24.13
N HIS A 402 28.76 -11.74 -25.17
CA HIS A 402 29.08 -13.13 -25.52
C HIS A 402 30.53 -13.34 -26.00
N GLN A 403 31.25 -12.27 -26.35
CA GLN A 403 32.70 -12.30 -26.65
C GLN A 403 33.58 -12.12 -25.41
N GLY A 404 33.01 -12.00 -24.20
CA GLY A 404 33.78 -11.72 -22.99
C GLY A 404 34.19 -10.25 -22.82
N LYS A 405 33.70 -9.33 -23.68
CA LYS A 405 33.98 -7.89 -23.57
C LYS A 405 33.07 -7.25 -22.53
N LEU A 406 33.66 -6.43 -21.66
CA LEU A 406 32.93 -5.56 -20.74
C LEU A 406 32.12 -4.52 -21.51
N ILE A 407 30.80 -4.50 -21.30
CA ILE A 407 29.88 -3.53 -21.87
C ILE A 407 29.43 -2.49 -20.83
N ALA A 408 29.32 -2.89 -19.57
CA ALA A 408 29.03 -2.00 -18.45
C ALA A 408 29.60 -2.59 -17.16
N TYR A 409 30.01 -1.72 -16.23
CA TYR A 409 30.64 -2.11 -14.96
C TYR A 409 29.63 -2.67 -13.96
N GLY A 410 30.10 -3.24 -12.86
CA GLY A 410 29.27 -3.47 -11.67
C GLY A 410 28.86 -2.14 -11.02
N ALA A 411 27.65 -2.09 -10.49
CA ALA A 411 27.17 -0.96 -9.69
C ALA A 411 27.75 -1.01 -8.25
N SER A 412 27.42 0.01 -7.46
CA SER A 412 27.82 0.18 -6.06
C SER A 412 26.59 0.43 -5.16
N ILE A 413 26.83 0.50 -3.86
CA ILE A 413 25.92 1.04 -2.85
C ILE A 413 26.59 2.28 -2.27
N GLY A 414 25.84 3.35 -2.05
CA GLY A 414 26.43 4.44 -1.30
C GLY A 414 25.57 5.65 -1.06
N GLN A 415 26.29 6.70 -0.67
CA GLN A 415 25.82 8.04 -0.50
C GLN A 415 27.03 8.99 -0.45
N HIS A 416 26.94 10.11 -1.18
CA HIS A 416 27.96 11.14 -1.26
C HIS A 416 27.47 12.58 -0.97
N SER A 417 26.15 12.81 -0.79
CA SER A 417 25.56 14.13 -0.56
C SER A 417 25.15 14.39 0.90
N SER A 418 25.00 13.34 1.73
CA SER A 418 24.46 13.46 3.09
C SER A 418 24.92 12.33 4.03
N LYS A 419 24.71 12.48 5.34
CA LYS A 419 24.92 11.36 6.31
C LYS A 419 23.79 10.33 6.24
N VAL A 420 24.07 9.09 6.66
CA VAL A 420 23.07 8.03 6.90
C VAL A 420 23.02 7.63 8.37
N GLY A 421 21.89 7.07 8.79
CA GLY A 421 21.71 6.44 10.10
C GLY A 421 22.39 5.08 10.19
N HIS A 422 21.81 4.17 10.97
CA HIS A 422 22.26 2.79 11.10
C HIS A 422 22.02 1.99 9.81
N VAL A 423 23.11 1.57 9.15
CA VAL A 423 23.07 0.76 7.93
C VAL A 423 23.93 -0.48 8.10
N VAL A 424 23.40 -1.66 7.77
CA VAL A 424 24.14 -2.93 7.78
C VAL A 424 24.30 -3.42 6.35
N ILE A 425 25.54 -3.68 5.93
CA ILE A 425 25.88 -4.15 4.59
C ILE A 425 26.66 -5.44 4.72
N GLU A 426 26.03 -6.56 4.36
CA GLU A 426 26.58 -7.88 4.67
C GLU A 426 26.46 -8.89 3.53
N GLY A 427 27.53 -9.64 3.24
CA GLY A 427 27.44 -10.80 2.36
C GLY A 427 27.15 -10.46 0.89
N ASN A 428 27.30 -9.20 0.48
CA ASN A 428 27.09 -8.79 -0.90
C ASN A 428 28.33 -9.11 -1.74
N TYR A 429 28.12 -9.32 -3.04
CA TYR A 429 29.17 -9.58 -4.02
C TYR A 429 29.24 -8.45 -5.05
N PHE A 430 30.40 -7.82 -5.21
CA PHE A 430 30.65 -6.73 -6.16
C PHE A 430 31.73 -7.16 -7.14
N HIS A 431 31.38 -7.18 -8.43
CA HIS A 431 32.29 -7.59 -9.50
C HIS A 431 32.53 -6.49 -10.51
N LYS A 432 33.80 -6.22 -10.81
CA LYS A 432 34.23 -5.22 -11.81
C LYS A 432 33.50 -3.89 -11.65
N SER A 433 33.39 -3.40 -10.42
CA SER A 433 32.77 -2.10 -10.14
C SER A 433 33.59 -0.98 -10.79
N LEU A 434 32.90 0.07 -11.24
CA LEU A 434 33.48 1.20 -12.01
C LEU A 434 34.70 1.85 -11.33
N VAL A 435 34.72 1.78 -10.00
CA VAL A 435 35.73 2.33 -9.10
C VAL A 435 37.17 1.87 -9.38
N ASN A 436 37.36 0.69 -9.99
CA ASN A 436 38.69 0.15 -10.32
C ASN A 436 39.19 0.58 -11.72
N GLY A 437 38.37 1.30 -12.51
CA GLY A 437 38.63 1.55 -13.92
C GLY A 437 39.48 2.79 -14.25
N PHE A 438 39.71 3.69 -13.29
CA PHE A 438 40.35 4.99 -13.57
C PHE A 438 41.54 5.25 -12.65
N ALA A 439 42.65 5.72 -13.21
CA ALA A 439 43.78 6.23 -12.43
C ALA A 439 43.40 7.58 -11.79
N HIS A 440 42.95 7.55 -10.54
CA HIS A 440 42.65 8.73 -9.73
C HIS A 440 43.25 8.56 -8.32
N LYS A 441 43.43 9.67 -7.59
CA LYS A 441 43.74 9.59 -6.15
C LYS A 441 42.57 8.88 -5.47
N GLN A 442 42.84 7.87 -4.65
CA GLN A 442 41.81 7.17 -3.87
C GLN A 442 40.92 8.20 -3.16
N THR A 443 39.62 8.17 -3.48
CA THR A 443 38.59 8.93 -2.77
C THR A 443 37.55 7.94 -2.26
N TRP A 444 37.08 8.16 -1.03
CA TRP A 444 36.10 7.26 -0.39
C TRP A 444 34.79 7.14 -1.19
N VAL A 445 34.43 8.16 -1.98
CA VAL A 445 33.24 8.17 -2.86
C VAL A 445 33.35 7.25 -4.08
N LEU A 446 34.54 6.75 -4.38
CA LEU A 446 34.80 5.82 -5.47
C LEU A 446 35.17 4.45 -4.91
N GLU A 447 34.32 3.93 -4.02
CA GLU A 447 34.38 2.56 -3.51
C GLU A 447 33.06 1.82 -3.80
N PRO A 448 33.05 0.47 -3.95
CA PRO A 448 31.82 -0.28 -4.24
C PRO A 448 30.76 -0.16 -3.13
N ILE A 449 31.22 0.14 -1.93
CA ILE A 449 30.41 0.52 -0.78
C ILE A 449 31.01 1.82 -0.27
N HIS A 450 30.27 2.93 -0.33
CA HIS A 450 30.79 4.21 0.15
C HIS A 450 29.75 5.02 0.91
N PHE A 451 30.14 5.47 2.10
CA PHE A 451 29.39 6.40 2.92
C PHE A 451 30.36 7.43 3.50
N PRO A 452 29.89 8.62 3.90
CA PRO A 452 30.75 9.56 4.60
C PRO A 452 31.43 8.89 5.79
N PRO A 453 32.72 9.12 6.07
CA PRO A 453 33.47 8.40 7.12
C PRO A 453 32.87 8.50 8.54
N SER A 454 31.93 9.43 8.77
CA SER A 454 31.21 9.59 10.04
C SER A 454 29.84 8.90 10.07
N ALA A 455 29.51 8.09 9.05
CA ALA A 455 28.27 7.34 8.97
C ALA A 455 28.25 6.16 9.95
N ASN A 456 27.06 5.83 10.45
CA ASN A 456 26.85 4.68 11.32
C ASN A 456 26.59 3.42 10.48
N SER A 457 27.59 3.00 9.71
CA SER A 457 27.49 1.82 8.84
C SER A 457 28.34 0.67 9.34
N LEU A 458 27.76 -0.53 9.37
CA LEU A 458 28.44 -1.79 9.63
C LEU A 458 28.61 -2.54 8.30
N VAL A 459 29.86 -2.76 7.88
CA VAL A 459 30.20 -3.39 6.59
C VAL A 459 30.98 -4.67 6.85
N ASN A 460 30.36 -5.83 6.66
CA ASN A 460 30.95 -7.13 7.01
C ASN A 460 30.79 -8.16 5.89
N ASN A 461 31.74 -9.08 5.75
CA ASN A 461 31.61 -10.27 4.88
C ASN A 461 31.23 -10.00 3.41
N ASN A 462 31.51 -8.80 2.89
CA ASN A 462 31.29 -8.49 1.47
C ASN A 462 32.50 -8.94 0.64
N VAL A 463 32.24 -9.43 -0.57
CA VAL A 463 33.28 -9.82 -1.53
C VAL A 463 33.34 -8.77 -2.63
N ILE A 464 34.53 -8.22 -2.88
CA ILE A 464 34.79 -7.19 -3.88
C ILE A 464 35.92 -7.70 -4.78
N ASP A 465 35.66 -7.89 -6.08
CA ASP A 465 36.62 -8.42 -7.07
C ASP A 465 36.73 -7.67 -8.41
#